data_AF-A0A2H3CZM2-F1
#
_entry.id   AF-A0A2H3CZM2-F1
#
_cell.length_a   1.000
_cell.length_b   1.000
_cell.length_c   1.000
_cell.angle_alpha   90.00
_cell.angle_beta   90.00
_cell.angle_gamma   90.00
#
_symmetry.space_group_name_H-M   'P 1'
#
loop_
_entity.id
_entity.type
_entity.pdbx_description
1 polymer ?
#
loop_
_entity_poly.entity_id
_entity_poly.type
_entity_poly.pdbx_seq_one_letter_code
_entity_poly.pdbx_strand_id
1 'polypeptide(L)'
;MFLQNPCHEHAYCKHCNGKIKSMEHILTTCSSPSQKEIWKLTKTLLGQQNISWQLPSMVTILASAVSIFLKQDGMQNSGKEHFYKLIVTTSAQVVWNA
;
A
#
# COMPACT_ATOMS: atom_id res chain seq x y z
N MET A 1 -25.31 -24.51 -21.47
CA MET A 1 -24.84 -23.16 -21.10
C MET A 1 -24.41 -23.21 -19.64
N PHE A 2 -23.10 -23.25 -19.38
CA PHE A 2 -22.59 -23.19 -18.02
C PHE A 2 -22.60 -21.72 -17.58
N LEU A 3 -23.29 -21.42 -16.49
CA LEU A 3 -23.22 -20.13 -15.82
C LEU A 3 -21.75 -19.87 -15.45
N GLN A 4 -21.08 -19.00 -16.20
CA GLN A 4 -19.80 -18.44 -15.77
C GLN A 4 -20.05 -17.72 -14.46
N ASN A 5 -19.58 -18.34 -13.38
CA ASN A 5 -19.80 -17.86 -12.03
C ASN A 5 -18.94 -16.59 -11.86
N PRO A 6 -19.54 -15.39 -11.72
CA PRO A 6 -18.81 -14.12 -11.79
C PRO A 6 -17.70 -14.01 -10.74
N CYS A 7 -17.79 -14.75 -9.64
CA CYS A 7 -16.72 -14.86 -8.64
C CYS A 7 -15.40 -15.43 -9.20
N HIS A 8 -15.45 -16.36 -10.14
CA HIS A 8 -14.26 -17.05 -10.65
C HIS A 8 -13.40 -16.12 -11.52
N GLU A 9 -14.01 -15.23 -12.30
CA GLU A 9 -13.28 -14.27 -13.15
C GLU A 9 -12.60 -13.17 -12.33
N HIS A 10 -13.14 -12.84 -11.15
CA HIS A 10 -12.55 -11.84 -10.25
C HIS A 10 -11.47 -12.42 -9.34
N ALA A 11 -11.42 -13.74 -9.15
CA ALA A 11 -10.40 -14.40 -8.34
C ALA A 11 -8.98 -14.26 -8.90
N TYR A 12 -8.83 -14.00 -10.20
CA TYR A 12 -7.54 -13.96 -10.89
C TYR A 12 -7.19 -12.58 -11.41
N CYS A 13 -5.91 -12.24 -11.31
CA CYS A 13 -5.37 -10.96 -11.74
C CYS A 13 -5.14 -10.94 -13.25
N LYS A 14 -5.84 -10.03 -13.94
CA LYS A 14 -5.70 -9.80 -15.39
C LYS A 14 -4.32 -9.23 -15.77
N HIS A 15 -3.66 -8.53 -14.85
CA HIS A 15 -2.35 -7.90 -15.07
C HIS A 15 -1.16 -8.83 -14.80
N CYS A 16 -1.38 -9.95 -14.09
CA CYS A 16 -0.31 -10.81 -13.58
C CYS A 16 -0.48 -12.26 -14.05
N ASN A 17 -0.83 -12.46 -15.32
CA ASN A 17 -0.96 -13.77 -15.97
C ASN A 17 -1.85 -14.76 -15.18
N GLY A 18 -2.95 -14.29 -14.59
CA GLY A 18 -3.88 -15.17 -13.89
C GLY A 18 -3.43 -15.60 -12.49
N LYS A 19 -2.50 -14.88 -11.84
CA LYS A 19 -2.23 -15.07 -10.40
C LYS A 19 -3.48 -14.81 -9.56
N ILE A 20 -3.64 -15.55 -8.47
CA ILE A 20 -4.74 -15.32 -7.51
C ILE A 20 -4.64 -13.89 -6.95
N LYS A 21 -5.76 -13.16 -6.97
CA LYS A 21 -5.90 -11.85 -6.33
C LYS A 21 -6.05 -12.00 -4.82
N SER A 22 -4.94 -12.23 -4.12
CA SER A 22 -4.91 -12.09 -2.66
C SER A 22 -4.79 -10.62 -2.26
N MET A 23 -5.14 -10.28 -1.02
CA MET A 23 -4.95 -8.93 -0.48
C MET A 23 -3.49 -8.48 -0.55
N GLU A 24 -2.56 -9.38 -0.25
CA GLU A 24 -1.12 -9.13 -0.43
C GLU A 24 -0.80 -8.85 -1.90
N HIS A 25 -1.34 -9.62 -2.85
CA HIS A 25 -1.10 -9.37 -4.26
C HIS A 25 -1.59 -7.98 -4.69
N ILE A 26 -2.84 -7.66 -4.36
CA ILE A 26 -3.48 -6.39 -4.71
C ILE A 26 -2.73 -5.20 -4.13
N LEU A 27 -2.20 -5.29 -2.91
CA LEU A 27 -1.60 -4.15 -2.22
C LEU A 27 -0.09 -4.00 -2.46
N THR A 28 0.65 -5.09 -2.64
CA THR A 28 2.13 -5.02 -2.59
C THR A 28 2.86 -5.58 -3.81
N THR A 29 2.33 -6.62 -4.48
CA THR A 29 3.07 -7.33 -5.55
C THR A 29 2.44 -7.28 -6.94
N CYS A 30 1.27 -6.65 -7.09
CA CYS A 30 0.61 -6.50 -8.38
C CYS A 30 1.48 -5.73 -9.38
N SER A 31 1.42 -6.13 -10.65
CA SER A 31 2.10 -5.43 -11.74
C SER A 31 1.23 -4.35 -12.40
N SER A 32 0.07 -4.03 -11.83
CA SER A 32 -0.81 -3.00 -12.37
C SER A 32 -0.11 -1.62 -12.36
N PRO A 33 -0.26 -0.83 -13.44
CA PRO A 33 0.36 0.50 -13.52
C PRO A 33 -0.15 1.41 -12.41
N SER A 34 -1.45 1.34 -12.09
CA SER A 34 -2.08 2.14 -11.05
C SER A 34 -1.45 1.92 -9.67
N GLN A 35 -1.20 0.66 -9.27
CA GLN A 35 -0.56 0.37 -7.99
C GLN A 35 0.84 1.01 -7.91
N LYS A 36 1.65 0.83 -8.96
CA LYS A 36 3.01 1.36 -9.03
C LYS A 36 3.02 2.89 -8.92
N GLU A 37 2.08 3.55 -9.58
CA GLU A 37 1.98 5.01 -9.58
C GLU A 37 1.59 5.55 -8.21
N ILE A 38 0.61 4.93 -7.53
CA ILE A 38 0.25 5.30 -6.16
C ILE A 38 1.44 5.14 -5.22
N TRP A 39 2.15 4.00 -5.23
CA TRP A 39 3.30 3.81 -4.34
C TRP A 39 4.48 4.73 -4.66
N LYS A 40 4.65 5.12 -5.92
CA LYS A 40 5.62 6.14 -6.32
C LYS A 40 5.26 7.51 -5.70
N LEU A 41 3.99 7.91 -5.76
CA LEU A 41 3.51 9.15 -5.15
C LEU A 41 3.65 9.12 -3.61
N THR A 42 3.27 8.00 -2.97
CA THR A 42 3.48 7.79 -1.53
C THR A 42 4.95 8.01 -1.16
N LYS A 43 5.88 7.40 -1.90
CA LYS A 43 7.32 7.55 -1.67
C LYS A 43 7.77 9.01 -1.80
N THR A 44 7.28 9.73 -2.80
CA THR A 44 7.60 11.16 -3.00
C THR A 44 7.12 12.00 -1.82
N LEU A 45 5.87 11.81 -1.36
CA LEU A 45 5.31 12.56 -0.23
C LEU A 45 6.03 12.28 1.09
N LEU A 46 6.37 11.02 1.35
CA LEU A 46 7.15 10.64 2.54
C LEU A 46 8.58 11.22 2.48
N GLY A 47 9.20 11.23 1.29
CA GLY A 47 10.52 11.83 1.07
C GLY A 47 10.56 13.32 1.37
N GLN A 48 9.51 14.07 1.04
CA GLN A 48 9.39 15.51 1.39
C GLN A 48 9.40 15.75 2.91
N GLN A 49 8.99 14.76 3.71
CA GLN A 49 9.02 14.82 5.18
C GLN A 49 10.28 14.18 5.79
N ASN A 50 11.28 13.86 4.96
CA ASN A 50 12.49 13.13 5.34
C ASN A 50 12.17 11.78 6.00
N ILE A 51 11.16 11.07 5.50
CA ILE A 51 10.81 9.72 5.92
C ILE A 51 11.29 8.75 4.86
N SER A 52 12.28 7.91 5.21
CA SER A 52 12.79 6.88 4.31
C SER A 52 11.72 5.82 4.07
N TRP A 53 11.31 5.64 2.81
CA TRP A 53 10.29 4.68 2.42
C TRP A 53 10.80 3.72 1.34
N GLN A 54 10.58 2.43 1.58
CA GLN A 54 10.78 1.36 0.61
C GLN A 54 9.44 0.81 0.14
N LEU A 55 9.46 -0.06 -0.88
CA LEU A 55 8.25 -0.68 -1.41
C LEU A 55 7.49 -1.36 -0.25
N PRO A 56 6.17 -1.15 -0.10
CA PRO A 56 5.44 -1.68 1.04
C PRO A 56 5.39 -3.19 1.02
N SER A 57 5.62 -3.78 2.19
CA SER A 57 5.16 -5.12 2.51
C SER A 57 3.81 -5.03 3.23
N MET A 58 3.07 -6.14 3.33
CA MET A 58 1.85 -6.19 4.14
C MET A 58 2.14 -5.78 5.59
N VAL A 59 3.28 -6.19 6.13
CA VAL A 59 3.74 -5.81 7.47
C VAL A 59 3.88 -4.30 7.58
N THR A 60 4.50 -3.65 6.59
CA THR A 60 4.70 -2.19 6.61
C THR A 60 3.38 -1.41 6.58
N ILE A 61 2.42 -1.87 5.78
CA ILE A 61 1.08 -1.24 5.70
C ILE A 61 0.36 -1.38 7.04
N LEU A 62 0.35 -2.58 7.63
CA LEU A 62 -0.32 -2.84 8.91
C LEU A 62 0.37 -2.12 10.08
N ALA A 63 1.70 -2.13 10.11
CA ALA A 63 2.50 -1.47 11.14
C ALA A 63 2.43 0.07 11.06
N SER A 64 1.87 0.64 9.99
CA SER A 64 1.75 2.09 9.84
C SER A 64 0.98 2.77 10.98
N ALA A 65 0.04 2.05 11.60
CA ALA A 65 -0.74 2.56 12.72
C ALA A 65 0.05 2.69 14.03
N VAL A 66 1.19 1.99 14.16
CA VAL A 66 2.00 1.89 15.38
C VAL A 66 3.46 2.28 15.16
N SER A 67 3.79 2.86 14.00
CA SER A 67 5.17 3.26 13.68
C SER A 67 5.56 4.50 14.47
N ILE A 68 6.71 4.41 15.15
CA ILE A 68 7.23 5.47 16.03
C ILE A 68 8.33 6.23 15.29
N PHE A 69 8.29 7.56 15.36
CA PHE A 69 9.32 8.43 14.81
C PHE A 69 9.90 9.30 15.91
N LEU A 70 11.21 9.20 16.15
CA LEU A 70 11.88 10.01 17.15
C LEU A 70 12.46 11.29 16.54
N LYS A 71 12.39 12.38 17.30
CA LYS A 71 13.12 13.61 17.05
C LYS A 71 14.57 13.49 17.54
N GLN A 72 15.39 14.50 17.27
CA GLN A 72 16.78 14.55 17.73
C GLN A 72 16.91 14.56 19.27
N ASP A 73 15.90 15.06 19.97
CA ASP A 73 15.84 15.10 21.44
C ASP A 73 15.36 13.77 22.06
N GLY A 74 15.09 12.75 21.25
CA GLY A 74 14.56 11.44 21.70
C GLY A 74 13.05 11.42 21.97
N MET A 75 12.35 12.55 21.83
CA MET A 75 10.89 12.61 21.97
C MET A 75 10.19 12.11 20.70
N GLN A 76 8.98 11.60 20.86
CA GLN A 76 8.14 11.21 19.74
C GLN A 76 7.76 12.39 18.86
N ASN A 77 7.67 12.13 17.56
CA ASN A 77 7.22 13.06 16.56
C ASN A 77 5.81 12.67 16.09
N SER A 78 4.82 12.97 16.93
CA SER A 78 3.41 12.66 16.67
C SER A 78 2.91 13.18 15.33
N GLY A 79 3.42 14.32 14.86
CA GLY A 79 3.11 14.86 13.53
C GLY A 79 3.60 13.96 12.39
N LYS A 80 4.84 13.47 12.47
CA LYS A 80 5.38 12.51 11.49
C LYS A 80 4.69 11.15 11.56
N GLU A 81 4.40 10.67 12.77
CA GLU A 81 3.68 9.41 12.99
C GLU A 81 2.28 9.45 12.37
N HIS A 82 1.53 10.54 12.63
CA HIS A 82 0.21 10.74 12.06
C HIS A 82 0.29 10.89 10.54
N PHE A 83 1.19 11.72 10.02
CA PHE A 83 1.36 11.89 8.58
C PHE A 83 1.66 10.56 7.88
N TYR A 84 2.57 9.76 8.44
CA TYR A 84 2.94 8.45 7.90
C TYR A 84 1.75 7.48 7.89
N LYS A 85 1.04 7.36 9.02
CA LYS A 85 -0.18 6.54 9.12
C LYS A 85 -1.21 6.95 8.07
N LEU A 86 -1.51 8.25 7.97
CA LEU A 86 -2.50 8.79 7.05
C LEU A 86 -2.16 8.48 5.58
N ILE A 87 -0.93 8.78 5.17
CA ILE A 87 -0.48 8.60 3.79
C ILE A 87 -0.46 7.12 3.41
N VAL A 88 0.09 6.24 4.25
CA VAL A 88 0.19 4.81 3.95
C VAL A 88 -1.19 4.16 3.87
N THR A 89 -2.07 4.43 4.84
CA THR A 89 -3.43 3.85 4.85
C THR A 89 -4.30 4.37 3.71
N THR A 90 -4.24 5.66 3.40
CA THR A 90 -4.97 6.25 2.28
C THR A 90 -4.48 5.69 0.95
N SER A 91 -3.16 5.55 0.78
CA SER A 91 -2.57 4.94 -0.43
C SER A 91 -3.02 3.50 -0.60
N ALA A 92 -3.02 2.70 0.48
CA ALA A 92 -3.50 1.32 0.44
C ALA A 92 -4.99 1.22 0.08
N GLN A 93 -5.83 2.13 0.60
CA GLN A 93 -7.25 2.17 0.27
C GLN A 93 -7.48 2.54 -1.22
N VAL A 94 -6.72 3.49 -1.76
CA VAL A 94 -6.80 3.84 -3.18
C VAL A 94 -6.36 2.66 -4.06
N VAL A 95 -5.28 1.96 -3.69
CA VAL A 95 -4.83 0.75 -4.40
C VAL A 95 -5.88 -0.36 -4.37
N TRP A 96 -6.57 -0.54 -3.24
CA TRP A 96 -7.62 -1.55 -3.09
C TRP A 96 -8.84 -1.28 -3.98
N ASN A 97 -9.18 -0.01 -4.19
CA ASN A 97 -10.35 0.41 -4.97
C ASN A 97 -10.07 0.56 -6.48
N ALA A 98 -8.81 0.42 -6.90
CA ALA A 98 -8.38 0.54 -8.30
C ALA A 98 -8.64 -0.75 -9.09
#